data_AF-A0A951F244-F1
#
_entry.id   AF-A0A951F244-F1
#
_cell.length_a   1.000
_cell.length_b   1.000
_cell.length_c   1.000
_cell.angle_alpha   90.00
_cell.angle_beta   90.00
_cell.angle_gamma   90.00
#
_symmetry.space_group_name_H-M   'P 1'
#
loop_
_entity.id
_entity.type
_entity.pdbx_description
1 polymer ?
#
loop_
_entity_poly.entity_id
_entity_poly.type
_entity_poly.pdbx_seq_one_letter_code
_entity_poly.pdbx_strand_id
1 'polypeptide(L)' 'MLLILLIVLILLIGAAPTWPYSRGWGYYPSGGLGLVLVIILVLWLLHVV' A
#
# COMPACT_ATOMS: atom_id res chain seq x y z
N MET A 1 -22.72 16.94 -2.51
CA MET A 1 -21.59 17.82 -2.12
C MET A 1 -21.09 17.52 -0.70
N LEU A 2 -21.96 17.61 0.32
CA LEU A 2 -21.60 17.33 1.73
C LEU A 2 -21.16 15.88 2.01
N LEU A 3 -21.80 14.89 1.36
CA LEU A 3 -21.45 13.46 1.52
C LEU A 3 -20.00 13.15 1.12
N ILE A 4 -19.52 13.75 0.02
CA ILE A 4 -18.17 13.53 -0.49
C ILE A 4 -17.14 14.07 0.51
N LEU A 5 -17.41 15.25 1.10
CA LEU A 5 -16.56 15.85 2.11
C LEU A 5 -16.45 14.98 3.37
N LEU A 6 -17.58 14.37 3.79
CA LEU A 6 -17.62 13.44 4.91
C LEU A 6 -16.77 12.18 4.65
N ILE A 7 -16.88 11.60 3.45
CA ILE A 7 -16.12 10.42 3.04
C ILE A 7 -14.61 10.72 3.06
N VAL A 8 -14.19 11.88 2.53
CA VAL A 8 -12.78 12.30 2.52
C VAL A 8 -12.23 12.50 3.94
N LEU A 9 -13.01 13.09 4.83
CA LEU A 9 -12.65 13.27 6.25
C LEU A 9 -12.44 11.92 6.96
N ILE A 10 -13.33 10.95 6.73
CA ILE A 10 -13.22 9.61 7.32
C ILE A 10 -11.96 8.89 6.81
N LEU A 11 -11.65 9.01 5.52
CA LEU A 11 -10.45 8.42 4.91
C LEU A 11 -9.16 9.05 5.47
N LEU A 12 -9.12 10.37 5.67
CA LEU A 12 -7.96 11.06 6.26
C LEU A 12 -7.69 10.63 7.70
N ILE A 13 -8.74 10.45 8.51
CA ILE A 13 -8.61 10.00 9.91
C ILE A 13 -8.22 8.51 9.97
N GLY A 14 -8.75 7.68 9.07
CA GLY A 14 -8.41 6.26 8.98
C GLY A 14 -7.02 5.97 8.42
N ALA A 15 -6.48 6.87 7.58
CA ALA A 15 -5.13 6.78 7.03
C ALA A 15 -4.03 7.30 7.99
N ALA A 16 -4.41 7.97 9.08
CA ALA A 16 -3.44 8.46 10.06
C ALA A 16 -2.74 7.29 10.79
N PRO A 17 -1.40 7.29 10.93
CA PRO A 17 -0.64 6.20 11.54
C PRO A 17 -0.77 6.10 13.08
N THR A 18 -1.81 6.72 13.64
CA THR A 18 -2.13 6.72 15.08
C THR A 18 -2.84 5.43 15.52
N TRP A 19 -3.44 4.67 14.59
CA TRP A 19 -4.11 3.40 14.88
C TRP A 19 -3.11 2.23 14.73
N PRO A 20 -3.05 1.27 15.66
CA PRO A 20 -2.20 0.08 15.49
C PRO A 20 -2.58 -0.76 14.26
N TYR A 21 -3.79 -0.62 13.72
CA TYR A 21 -4.24 -1.23 12.47
C TYR A 21 -3.80 -0.44 11.20
N SER A 22 -3.66 0.89 11.28
CA SER A 22 -3.18 1.71 10.14
C SER A 22 -1.67 1.60 9.92
N ARG A 23 -0.94 1.02 10.87
CA ARG A 23 0.45 0.54 10.69
C ARG A 23 0.59 -0.63 9.70
N GLY A 24 -0.51 -1.22 9.23
CA GLY A 24 -0.54 -2.22 8.17
C GLY A 24 -0.67 -1.66 6.75
N TRP A 25 -0.74 -0.34 6.56
CA TRP A 25 -0.87 0.28 5.22
C TRP A 25 0.45 0.88 4.70
N GLY A 26 1.52 0.83 5.50
CA GLY A 26 2.90 1.04 5.07
C GLY A 26 3.61 -0.31 4.88
N TYR A 27 4.09 -0.57 3.66
CA TYR A 27 4.99 -1.67 3.27
C TYR A 27 4.60 -3.13 3.58
N TYR A 28 3.47 -3.43 4.23
CA TYR A 28 3.15 -4.80 4.66
C TYR A 28 1.69 -5.26 4.44
N PRO A 29 1.08 -4.89 3.30
CA PRO A 29 0.37 -5.90 2.50
C PRO A 29 0.78 -5.86 1.03
N SER A 30 1.51 -4.81 0.61
CA SER A 30 2.11 -4.65 -0.71
C SER A 30 3.59 -5.05 -0.73
N GLY A 31 4.26 -5.19 0.42
CA GLY A 31 5.67 -5.56 0.47
C GLY A 31 5.93 -6.98 -0.04
N GLY A 32 5.08 -7.95 0.27
CA GLY A 32 5.24 -9.31 -0.24
C GLY A 32 5.05 -9.38 -1.76
N LEU A 33 3.91 -8.92 -2.26
CA LEU A 33 3.63 -8.91 -3.70
C LEU A 33 4.57 -7.98 -4.48
N GLY A 34 4.85 -6.79 -3.95
CA GLY A 34 5.79 -5.85 -4.54
C GLY A 34 7.22 -6.37 -4.56
N LEU A 35 7.68 -7.02 -3.49
CA LEU A 35 8.99 -7.67 -3.45
C LEU A 35 9.05 -8.83 -4.45
N VAL A 36 8.01 -9.65 -4.53
CA VAL A 36 7.92 -10.73 -5.53
C VAL A 36 7.96 -10.18 -6.95
N LEU A 37 7.21 -9.12 -7.24
CA LEU A 37 7.23 -8.45 -8.55
C LEU A 37 8.60 -7.86 -8.89
N VAL A 38 9.28 -7.22 -7.93
CA VAL A 38 10.63 -6.70 -8.11
C VAL A 38 11.63 -7.81 -8.38
N ILE A 39 11.54 -8.95 -7.67
CA ILE A 39 12.40 -10.12 -7.91
C ILE A 39 12.22 -10.64 -9.34
N ILE A 40 10.97 -10.82 -9.78
CA ILE A 40 10.68 -11.30 -11.13
C ILE A 40 11.23 -10.34 -12.19
N LEU A 41 11.05 -9.04 -12.00
CA LEU A 41 11.54 -8.01 -12.91
C LEU A 41 13.07 -8.05 -13.07
N VAL A 42 13.79 -8.22 -11.97
CA VAL A 42 15.26 -8.33 -11.97
C VAL A 42 15.73 -9.59 -12.69
N LEU A 43 15.08 -10.74 -12.44
CA LEU A 43 15.42 -12.00 -13.11
C LEU A 43 15.22 -11.92 -14.63
N TRP A 44 14.14 -11.28 -15.07
CA TRP A 44 13.86 -11.06 -16.49
C TRP A 44 14.88 -10.11 -17.15
N LEU A 45 15.25 -9.01 -16.46
CA LEU A 45 16.25 -8.06 -16.96
C LEU A 45 17.64 -8.68 -17.09
N LEU A 46 17.99 -9.62 -16.20
CA LEU A 46 19.23 -10.39 -16.27
C LEU A 46 19.15 -11.57 -17.27
N HIS A 47 18.02 -11.75 -17.98
CA HIS A 47 17.72 -12.90 -18.85
C HIS A 47 18.01 -14.26 -18.20
N VAL A 48 17.77 -14.36 -16.89
CA VAL A 48 17.93 -15.62 -16.13
C VAL A 48 16.68 -16.50 -16.29
N VAL A 49 15.56 -15.90 -16.67
CA VAL A 49 14.28 -16.53 -17.03
C VAL A 49 13.84 -16.02 -18.39
#